data_AF-A0A6J0JMA4-F1
#
_entry.id   AF-A0A6J0JMA4-F1
#
_cell.length_a   1.000
_cell.length_b   1.000
_cell.length_c   1.000
_cell.angle_alpha   90.00
_cell.angle_beta   90.00
_cell.angle_gamma   90.00
#
_symmetry.space_group_name_H-M   'P 1'
#
loop_
_entity.id
_entity.type
_entity.pdbx_description
1 polymer ?
#
loop_
_entity_poly.entity_id
_entity_poly.type
_entity_poly.pdbx_seq_one_letter_code
_entity_poly.pdbx_strand_id
1 'polypeptide(L)'
;MNRGFPSSCGCGGRITTFTSGTQDNPGRPFYRCETRGEDHLFKWVEEAMLEELEDVLPKVEVHETEIAKMKSEIEELMEVALNNKIEIQKNKTVMKCLVVYACVVSVAFGAYVFY
;
A
#
# COMPACT_ATOMS: atom_id res chain seq x y z
N MET A 1 0.78 -3.20 -32.55
CA MET A 1 1.43 -3.85 -31.39
C MET A 1 0.88 -3.21 -30.13
N ASN A 2 0.76 -3.97 -29.05
CA ASN A 2 0.34 -3.40 -27.76
C ASN A 2 1.52 -2.66 -27.11
N ARG A 3 1.18 -1.66 -26.29
CA ARG A 3 2.12 -0.94 -25.44
C ARG A 3 2.73 -1.90 -24.40
N GLY A 4 3.92 -1.59 -23.90
CA GLY A 4 4.69 -2.39 -22.97
C GLY A 4 5.39 -3.60 -23.59
N PHE A 5 5.74 -4.58 -22.77
CA PHE A 5 6.36 -5.81 -23.23
C PHE A 5 5.37 -6.66 -24.06
N PRO A 6 5.76 -7.15 -25.23
CA PRO A 6 4.90 -8.03 -26.00
C PRO A 6 4.77 -9.37 -25.25
N SER A 7 3.59 -9.62 -24.70
CA SER A 7 3.30 -10.81 -23.88
C SER A 7 2.85 -12.03 -24.68
N SER A 8 2.30 -11.80 -25.87
CA SER A 8 1.91 -12.87 -26.80
C SER A 8 1.95 -12.39 -28.25
N CYS A 9 2.22 -13.32 -29.16
CA CYS A 9 2.22 -13.06 -30.59
C CYS A 9 0.84 -13.37 -31.19
N GLY A 10 0.36 -12.55 -32.13
CA GLY A 10 -0.95 -12.74 -32.75
C GLY A 10 -1.13 -14.08 -33.50
N CYS A 11 -0.04 -14.73 -33.92
CA CYS A 11 -0.09 -16.06 -34.51
C CYS A 11 0.05 -17.21 -33.50
N GLY A 12 0.13 -16.93 -32.19
CA GLY A 12 0.37 -17.92 -31.14
C GLY A 12 1.82 -18.42 -31.05
N GLY A 13 2.73 -17.89 -31.86
CA GLY A 13 4.16 -18.23 -31.81
C GLY A 13 4.87 -17.63 -30.60
N ARG A 14 6.01 -18.21 -30.20
CA ARG A 14 6.84 -17.66 -29.12
C ARG A 14 7.43 -16.30 -29.53
N ILE A 15 7.54 -15.43 -28.55
CA ILE A 15 8.27 -14.16 -28.64
C ILE A 15 9.63 -14.37 -27.98
N THR A 16 10.68 -13.99 -28.69
CA THR A 16 12.06 -14.09 -28.20
C THR A 16 12.81 -12.81 -28.50
N THR A 17 13.80 -12.51 -27.66
CA THR A 17 14.70 -11.36 -27.85
C THR A 17 15.83 -11.75 -28.79
N PHE A 18 16.07 -10.92 -29.80
CA PHE A 18 17.17 -11.02 -30.74
C PHE A 18 18.04 -9.77 -30.65
N THR A 19 19.23 -9.85 -31.20
CA THR A 19 20.18 -8.73 -31.25
C THR A 19 20.35 -8.28 -32.70
N SER A 20 20.18 -6.99 -32.95
CA SER A 20 20.30 -6.42 -34.30
C SER A 20 21.75 -6.48 -34.78
N GLY A 21 21.93 -7.02 -35.99
CA GLY A 21 23.21 -7.02 -36.70
C GLY A 21 23.32 -5.91 -37.75
N THR A 22 22.35 -4.99 -37.81
CA THR A 22 22.36 -3.88 -38.78
C THR A 22 23.47 -2.89 -38.48
N GLN A 23 24.01 -2.22 -39.51
CA GLN A 23 25.01 -1.16 -39.31
C GLN A 23 24.48 0.04 -38.53
N ASP A 24 23.18 0.34 -38.67
CA ASP A 24 22.56 1.49 -38.01
C ASP A 24 22.23 1.23 -36.54
N ASN A 25 21.94 -0.02 -36.17
CA ASN A 25 21.56 -0.41 -34.81
C ASN A 25 22.35 -1.64 -34.32
N PRO A 26 23.69 -1.64 -34.38
CA PRO A 26 24.48 -2.82 -34.08
C PRO A 26 24.36 -3.17 -32.59
N GLY A 27 24.11 -4.45 -32.29
CA GLY A 27 24.02 -4.94 -30.91
C GLY A 27 22.72 -4.58 -30.18
N ARG A 28 21.80 -3.86 -30.82
CA ARG A 28 20.57 -3.38 -30.18
C ARG A 28 19.53 -4.50 -30.06
N PRO A 29 18.99 -4.80 -28.86
CA PRO A 29 18.08 -5.92 -28.68
C PRO A 29 16.62 -5.58 -29.03
N PHE A 30 15.90 -6.53 -29.64
CA PHE A 30 14.49 -6.39 -30.01
C PHE A 30 13.71 -7.69 -29.81
N TYR A 31 12.41 -7.57 -29.55
CA TYR A 31 11.47 -8.68 -29.53
C TYR A 31 11.01 -9.03 -30.93
N ARG A 32 10.95 -10.34 -31.20
CA ARG A 32 10.54 -10.89 -32.49
C ARG A 32 9.70 -12.15 -32.33
N CYS A 33 8.78 -12.40 -33.26
CA CYS A 33 8.14 -13.70 -33.36
C CYS A 33 9.14 -14.73 -33.90
N GLU A 34 9.37 -15.82 -33.16
CA GLU A 34 10.28 -16.89 -33.59
C GLU A 34 9.80 -17.56 -34.89
N THR A 35 8.49 -17.73 -35.05
CA THR A 35 7.93 -18.50 -36.16
C THR A 35 7.78 -17.68 -37.45
N ARG A 36 7.37 -16.41 -37.33
CA ARG A 36 6.98 -15.57 -38.48
C ARG A 36 7.88 -14.38 -38.74
N GLY A 37 8.81 -14.10 -37.83
CA GLY A 37 9.80 -13.07 -38.02
C GLY A 37 9.37 -11.66 -37.62
N GLU A 38 10.16 -10.68 -38.08
CA GLU A 38 10.08 -9.26 -37.69
C GLU A 38 8.87 -8.56 -38.28
N ASP A 39 8.53 -8.84 -39.55
CA ASP A 39 7.34 -8.31 -40.22
C ASP A 39 6.04 -8.67 -39.48
N HIS A 40 6.08 -9.73 -38.67
CA HIS A 40 4.95 -10.17 -37.87
C HIS A 40 4.94 -9.55 -36.46
N LEU A 41 6.12 -9.44 -35.86
CA LEU A 41 6.30 -8.87 -34.52
C LEU A 41 7.72 -8.32 -34.44
N PHE A 42 7.86 -7.01 -34.26
CA PHE A 42 9.13 -6.33 -34.03
C PHE A 42 8.94 -5.19 -33.02
N LYS A 43 9.69 -5.20 -31.91
CA LYS A 43 9.71 -4.09 -30.95
C LYS A 43 11.05 -3.98 -30.26
N TRP A 44 11.59 -2.77 -30.15
CA TRP A 44 12.84 -2.55 -29.41
C TRP A 44 12.64 -2.83 -27.92
N VAL A 45 13.63 -3.45 -27.27
CA VAL A 45 13.50 -3.81 -25.85
C VAL A 45 13.37 -2.57 -24.98
N GLU A 46 14.20 -1.55 -25.22
CA GLU A 46 14.15 -0.30 -24.47
C GLU A 46 12.86 0.49 -24.72
N GLU A 47 12.26 0.39 -25.90
CA GLU A 47 10.98 1.04 -26.19
C GLU A 47 9.87 0.40 -25.35
N ALA A 48 9.83 -0.93 -25.31
CA ALA A 48 8.94 -1.66 -24.43
C ALA A 48 9.18 -1.31 -22.94
N MET A 49 10.45 -1.21 -22.52
CA MET A 49 10.79 -0.83 -21.14
C MET A 49 10.38 0.61 -20.80
N LEU A 50 10.59 1.56 -21.70
CA LEU A 50 10.23 2.96 -21.50
C LEU A 50 8.73 3.11 -21.35
N GLU A 51 7.96 2.43 -22.19
CA GLU A 51 6.50 2.43 -22.10
C GLU A 51 5.98 1.85 -20.77
N GLU A 52 6.58 0.75 -20.29
CA GLU A 52 6.24 0.19 -18.96
C GLU A 52 6.59 1.17 -17.84
N LEU A 53 7.75 1.83 -17.94
CA LEU A 53 8.19 2.81 -16.96
C LEU A 53 7.24 4.03 -16.94
N GLU A 54 6.83 4.53 -18.10
CA GLU A 54 5.86 5.61 -18.24
C GLU A 54 4.50 5.26 -17.60
N ASP A 55 4.10 3.99 -17.63
CA ASP A 55 2.87 3.51 -17.01
C ASP A 55 3.00 3.24 -15.50
N VAL A 56 4.21 2.94 -15.03
CA VAL A 56 4.50 2.64 -13.61
C VAL A 56 4.77 3.91 -12.81
N LEU A 57 5.50 4.88 -13.34
CA LEU A 57 5.90 6.09 -12.61
C LEU A 57 4.71 6.87 -12.00
N PRO A 58 3.60 7.14 -12.73
CA PRO A 58 2.46 7.84 -12.14
C PRO A 58 1.78 7.02 -11.03
N LYS A 59 1.78 5.69 -11.14
CA LYS A 59 1.22 4.82 -10.09
C LYS A 59 2.06 4.86 -8.83
N VAL A 60 3.39 4.90 -8.98
CA VAL A 60 4.33 5.06 -7.85
C VAL A 60 4.09 6.38 -7.15
N GLU A 61 3.97 7.49 -7.89
CA GLU A 61 3.67 8.80 -7.31
C GLU A 61 2.33 8.81 -6.54
N VAL A 62 1.27 8.25 -7.12
CA VAL A 62 -0.02 8.09 -6.42
C VAL A 62 0.16 7.27 -5.14
N HIS A 63 0.83 6.13 -5.21
CA HIS A 63 1.03 5.28 -4.03
C HIS A 63 1.88 5.97 -2.96
N GLU A 64 2.87 6.78 -3.32
CA GLU A 64 3.64 7.58 -2.36
C GLU A 64 2.75 8.57 -1.61
N THR A 65 1.84 9.25 -2.33
CA THR A 65 0.89 10.17 -1.69
C THR A 65 -0.12 9.46 -0.79
N GLU A 66 -0.63 8.31 -1.21
CA GLU A 66 -1.55 7.49 -0.41
C GLU A 66 -0.87 6.95 0.85
N ILE A 67 0.39 6.49 0.73
CA ILE A 67 1.18 6.04 1.87
C ILE A 67 1.43 7.19 2.85
N ALA A 68 1.74 8.39 2.36
CA ALA A 68 1.92 9.56 3.21
C ALA A 68 0.64 9.90 3.98
N LYS A 69 -0.51 9.87 3.32
CA LYS A 69 -1.83 10.10 3.93
C LYS A 69 -2.19 9.01 4.95
N MET A 70 -1.99 7.74 4.62
CA MET A 70 -2.25 6.66 5.57
C MET A 70 -1.36 6.78 6.82
N LYS A 71 -0.11 7.22 6.67
CA LYS A 71 0.78 7.45 7.81
C LYS A 71 0.25 8.56 8.74
N SER A 72 -0.24 9.67 8.18
CA SER A 72 -0.83 10.74 9.01
C SER A 72 -2.11 10.29 9.71
N GLU A 73 -2.99 9.55 9.02
CA GLU A 73 -4.22 9.00 9.63
C GLU A 73 -3.90 8.02 10.77
N ILE A 74 -2.88 7.17 10.62
CA ILE A 74 -2.42 6.27 11.68
C ILE A 74 -1.90 7.05 12.88
N GLU A 75 -1.13 8.11 12.67
CA GLU A 75 -0.58 8.95 13.74
C GLU A 75 -1.70 9.64 14.55
N GLU A 76 -2.70 10.20 13.86
CA GLU A 76 -3.89 10.79 14.50
C GLU A 76 -4.69 9.75 15.31
N LEU A 77 -4.91 8.56 14.74
CA LEU A 77 -5.60 7.46 15.44
C LEU A 77 -4.83 6.99 16.68
N MET A 78 -3.50 6.98 16.63
CA MET A 78 -2.66 6.64 17.78
C MET A 78 -2.80 7.67 18.90
N GLU A 79 -2.87 8.97 18.58
CA GLU A 79 -3.11 10.03 19.56
C GLU A 79 -4.49 9.87 20.23
N VAL A 80 -5.54 9.65 19.44
CA VAL A 80 -6.90 9.41 19.95
C VAL A 80 -6.94 8.19 20.86
N ALA A 81 -6.30 7.08 20.46
CA ALA A 81 -6.23 5.87 21.26
C ALA A 81 -5.50 6.10 22.61
N LEU A 82 -4.42 6.88 22.60
CA LEU A 82 -3.69 7.24 23.83
C LEU A 82 -4.55 8.10 24.77
N ASN A 83 -5.23 9.11 24.23
CA ASN A 83 -6.12 9.99 24.99
C ASN A 83 -7.28 9.20 25.62
N ASN A 84 -7.93 8.34 24.84
CA ASN A 84 -9.00 7.47 25.34
C ASN A 84 -8.49 6.54 26.45
N LYS A 85 -7.28 5.99 26.32
CA LYS A 85 -6.67 5.14 27.35
C LYS A 85 -6.45 5.90 28.66
N ILE A 86 -5.99 7.15 28.60
CA ILE A 86 -5.82 8.02 29.77
C ILE A 86 -7.18 8.31 30.42
N GLU A 87 -8.19 8.65 29.63
CA GLU A 87 -9.54 8.94 30.13
C GLU A 87 -10.17 7.73 30.82
N ILE A 88 -10.06 6.54 30.22
CA ILE A 88 -10.51 5.28 30.83
C ILE A 88 -9.82 5.03 32.17
N GLN A 89 -8.51 5.29 32.28
CA GLN A 89 -7.77 5.14 33.54
C GLN A 89 -8.24 6.14 34.61
N LYS A 90 -8.51 7.39 34.23
CA LYS A 90 -9.09 8.40 35.13
C LYS A 90 -10.47 7.95 35.61
N ASN A 91 -11.36 7.57 34.69
CA ASN A 91 -12.72 7.11 35.01
C ASN A 91 -12.70 5.88 35.92
N LYS A 92 -11.78 4.93 35.71
CA LYS A 92 -11.58 3.78 36.58
C LYS A 92 -11.18 4.18 38.00
N THR A 93 -10.32 5.19 38.15
CA THR A 93 -9.91 5.72 39.45
C THR A 93 -11.08 6.41 40.16
N VAL A 94 -11.82 7.28 39.45
CA VAL A 94 -13.00 7.96 39.98
C VAL A 94 -14.05 6.95 40.45
N MET A 95 -14.34 5.92 39.64
CA MET A 95 -15.29 4.87 40.02
C MET A 95 -14.89 4.14 41.29
N LYS A 96 -13.60 3.83 41.48
CA LYS A 96 -13.10 3.24 42.73
C LYS A 96 -13.34 4.17 43.93
N CYS A 97 -13.05 5.46 43.80
CA CYS A 97 -13.29 6.44 44.86
C CYS A 97 -14.77 6.56 45.22
N LEU A 98 -15.66 6.61 44.22
CA LEU A 98 -17.10 6.68 44.44
C LEU A 98 -17.64 5.45 45.17
N VAL A 99 -17.17 4.25 44.81
CA VAL A 99 -17.55 3.01 45.50
C VAL A 99 -17.10 3.05 46.97
N VAL A 100 -15.85 3.44 47.24
CA VAL A 100 -15.34 3.57 48.61
C VAL A 100 -16.16 4.59 49.41
N TYR A 101 -16.44 5.76 48.82
CA TYR A 101 -17.26 6.79 49.45
C TYR A 101 -18.67 6.28 49.79
N ALA A 102 -19.34 5.61 48.85
CA ALA A 102 -20.66 5.04 49.07
C ALA A 102 -20.67 3.98 50.20
N CYS A 103 -19.63 3.13 50.29
CA CYS A 103 -19.48 2.17 51.38
C CYS A 103 -19.29 2.86 52.75
N VAL A 104 -18.49 3.93 52.82
CA VAL A 104 -18.29 4.67 54.08
C VAL A 104 -19.60 5.33 54.54
N VAL A 105 -20.33 5.96 53.61
CA VAL A 105 -21.62 6.60 53.91
C VAL A 105 -22.65 5.58 54.39
N SER A 106 -22.74 4.41 53.76
CA SER A 106 -23.70 3.38 54.17
C SER A 106 -23.39 2.79 55.54
N VAL A 107 -22.11 2.57 55.87
CA VAL A 107 -21.68 2.13 57.21
C VAL A 107 -21.98 3.18 58.27
N ALA A 108 -21.67 4.46 58.01
CA ALA A 108 -21.94 5.55 58.94
C ALA A 108 -23.44 5.73 59.20
N PHE A 109 -24.26 5.64 58.15
CA PHE A 109 -25.72 5.68 58.26
C PHE A 109 -26.25 4.50 59.09
N GLY A 110 -25.77 3.28 58.84
CA GLY A 110 -26.13 2.10 59.63
C GLY A 110 -25.78 2.28 61.11
N ALA A 111 -24.57 2.75 61.42
CA ALA A 111 -24.15 3.02 62.80
C ALA A 111 -25.04 4.07 63.50
N TYR A 112 -25.47 5.11 62.77
CA TYR A 112 -26.37 6.16 63.31
C TYR A 112 -27.79 5.65 63.59
N VAL A 113 -28.32 4.73 62.77
CA VAL A 113 -29.70 4.23 62.94
C VAL A 113 -29.80 3.17 64.04
N PHE A 114 -28.74 2.38 64.26
CA PHE A 114 -28.73 1.25 65.22
C PHE A 114 -28.14 1.60 66.60
N TYR A 115 -27.71 2.84 66.83
CA TYR A 115 -27.22 3.35 68.12
C TYR A 115 -28.19 4.39 68.69
#